data_AF-A0A509BRM1-F1
#
_entry.id   AF-A0A509BRM1-F1
#
_cell.length_a   1.000
_cell.length_b   1.000
_cell.length_c   1.000
_cell.angle_alpha   90.00
_cell.angle_beta   90.00
_cell.angle_gamma   90.00
#
_symmetry.space_group_name_H-M   'P 1'
#
loop_
_entity.id
_entity.type
_entity.pdbx_description
1 polymer ?
#
loop_
_entity_poly.entity_id
_entity_poly.type
_entity_poly.pdbx_seq_one_letter_code
_entity_poly.pdbx_strand_id
1 'polypeptide(L)'
;MMEILRGSPALSAFRINKLLARFQAANLQVHNIYAEYVHFADLNAPLNDSEQAQLTRLLQYGPALNSHTPAGKLLLVTPRPGTISPLVFKSNGYRPQLRPATG
;
A
#
# COMPACT_ATOMS: atom_id res chain seq x y z
N MET A 1 9.75 -14.79 -6.82
CA MET A 1 9.52 -14.96 -5.36
C MET A 1 8.87 -13.70 -4.87
N MET A 2 7.80 -13.79 -4.08
CA MET A 2 7.10 -12.59 -3.61
C MET A 2 7.52 -12.23 -2.18
N GLU A 3 8.00 -11.01 -1.99
CA GLU A 3 8.24 -10.41 -0.68
C GLU A 3 7.12 -9.43 -0.31
N ILE A 4 6.76 -9.43 0.99
CA ILE A 4 5.73 -8.55 1.55
C ILE A 4 6.40 -7.61 2.55
N LEU A 5 6.37 -6.31 2.25
CA LEU A 5 7.02 -5.29 3.07
C LEU A 5 5.97 -4.33 3.64
N ARG A 6 5.98 -4.12 4.96
CA ARG A 6 5.12 -3.13 5.61
C ARG A 6 5.67 -1.72 5.35
N GLY A 7 4.77 -0.83 4.94
CA GLY A 7 5.06 0.59 4.74
C GLY A 7 4.55 1.45 5.88
N SER A 8 4.59 2.77 5.67
CA SER A 8 4.13 3.75 6.64
C SER A 8 2.60 3.78 6.80
N PRO A 9 2.08 4.36 7.90
CA PRO A 9 0.64 4.56 8.07
C PRO A 9 0.03 5.35 6.91
N ALA A 10 -1.12 4.90 6.41
CA ALA A 10 -1.69 5.36 5.13
C ALA A 10 -2.68 6.52 5.27
N LEU A 11 -3.21 6.76 6.47
CA LEU A 11 -4.28 7.73 6.72
C LEU A 11 -3.90 8.73 7.82
N SER A 12 -4.14 10.01 7.56
CA SER A 12 -4.08 11.05 8.59
C SER A 12 -5.26 10.95 9.56
N ALA A 13 -5.12 11.55 10.75
CA ALA A 13 -6.19 11.63 11.75
C ALA A 13 -7.51 12.18 11.18
N PHE A 14 -7.43 13.19 10.31
CA PHE A 14 -8.61 13.75 9.63
C PHE A 14 -9.34 12.71 8.77
N ARG A 15 -8.60 11.89 8.00
CA ARG A 15 -9.21 10.85 7.16
C ARG A 15 -9.79 9.71 7.99
N ILE A 16 -9.14 9.35 9.10
CA ILE A 16 -9.65 8.37 10.08
C ILE A 16 -11.00 8.83 10.62
N ASN A 17 -11.09 10.07 11.11
CA ASN A 17 -12.33 10.62 11.66
C ASN A 17 -13.45 10.65 10.61
N LYS A 18 -13.13 10.99 9.35
CA LYS A 18 -14.10 10.98 8.26
C LYS A 18 -14.63 9.57 7.95
N LEU A 19 -13.79 8.52 8.06
CA LEU A 19 -14.24 7.14 7.90
C LEU A 19 -15.12 6.68 9.05
N LEU A 20 -14.73 6.98 10.30
CA LEU A 20 -15.54 6.65 11.49
C LEU A 20 -16.92 7.32 11.42
N ALA A 21 -16.99 8.59 11.03
CA ALA A 21 -18.27 9.28 10.82
C ALA A 21 -19.13 8.62 9.74
N ARG A 22 -18.53 8.11 8.65
CA ARG A 22 -19.26 7.38 7.61
C ARG A 22 -19.78 6.03 8.09
N PHE A 23 -19.02 5.31 8.90
CA PHE A 23 -19.48 4.05 9.51
C PHE A 23 -20.65 4.31 10.46
N GLN A 24 -20.55 5.35 11.29
CA GLN A 24 -21.63 5.75 12.19
C GLN A 24 -22.91 6.11 11.41
N ALA A 25 -22.80 6.91 10.35
CA ALA A 25 -23.95 7.28 9.52
C ALA A 25 -24.61 6.06 8.82
N ALA A 26 -23.86 4.98 8.62
CA ALA A 26 -24.37 3.72 8.08
C ALA A 26 -24.82 2.72 9.17
N ASN A 27 -24.90 3.15 10.44
CA ASN A 27 -25.21 2.30 11.60
C ASN A 27 -24.25 1.12 11.80
N LEU A 28 -22.98 1.28 11.41
CA LEU A 28 -21.92 0.30 11.62
C LEU A 28 -21.12 0.66 12.88
N GLN A 29 -21.09 -0.25 13.86
CA GLN A 29 -20.37 -0.07 15.13
C GLN A 29 -18.86 -0.30 14.98
N VAL A 30 -18.18 0.65 14.35
CA VAL A 30 -16.71 0.65 14.21
C VAL A 30 -16.09 1.60 15.23
N HIS A 31 -15.36 1.07 16.21
CA HIS A 31 -14.78 1.87 17.29
C HIS A 31 -13.44 2.51 16.94
N ASN A 32 -12.64 1.85 16.10
CA ASN A 32 -11.34 2.35 15.68
C ASN A 32 -10.96 1.77 14.30
N ILE A 33 -10.11 2.50 13.57
CA ILE A 33 -9.57 2.05 12.29
C ILE A 33 -8.12 2.48 12.15
N TYR A 34 -7.28 1.55 11.74
CA TYR A 34 -5.87 1.76 11.45
C TYR A 34 -5.55 1.23 10.05
N ALA A 35 -4.70 1.93 9.32
CA ALA A 35 -4.33 1.57 7.96
C ALA A 35 -2.86 1.85 7.70
N GLU A 36 -2.20 0.91 7.03
CA GLU A 36 -0.81 1.01 6.59
C GLU A 36 -0.73 0.66 5.11
N TYR A 37 0.29 1.20 4.45
CA TYR A 37 0.69 0.67 3.15
C TYR A 37 1.34 -0.71 3.32
N VAL A 38 1.07 -1.59 2.36
CA VAL A 38 1.75 -2.88 2.22
C VAL A 38 2.25 -2.95 0.79
N HIS A 39 3.52 -3.29 0.63
CA HIS A 39 4.20 -3.41 -0.65
C HIS A 39 4.41 -4.88 -0.95
N PHE A 40 4.11 -5.24 -2.20
CA PHE A 40 4.37 -6.57 -2.74
C PHE A 40 5.46 -6.43 -3.79
N ALA A 41 6.61 -7.04 -3.54
CA ALA A 41 7.73 -7.06 -4.47
C ALA A 41 7.82 -8.47 -5.08
N ASP A 42 7.53 -8.57 -6.39
CA ASP A 42 7.77 -9.81 -7.12
C ASP A 42 9.20 -9.80 -7.67
N LEU A 43 10.05 -10.66 -7.10
CA LEU A 43 11.47 -10.71 -7.33
C LEU A 43 11.83 -11.88 -8.25
N ASN A 44 12.62 -11.59 -9.28
CA ASN A 44 13.13 -12.63 -10.20
C ASN A 44 14.34 -13.38 -9.63
N ALA A 45 15.00 -12.81 -8.62
CA ALA A 45 16.14 -13.39 -7.91
C ALA A 45 16.11 -12.89 -6.44
N PRO A 46 16.68 -13.64 -5.48
CA PRO A 46 16.80 -13.17 -4.11
C PRO A 46 17.68 -11.92 -4.03
N LEU A 47 17.33 -11.01 -3.12
CA LEU A 47 18.11 -9.82 -2.84
C LEU A 47 19.21 -10.14 -1.83
N ASN A 48 20.39 -9.56 -2.00
CA ASN A 48 21.42 -9.56 -0.96
C ASN A 48 21.10 -8.54 0.15
N ASP A 49 21.81 -8.60 1.27
CA ASP A 49 21.54 -7.73 2.44
C ASP A 49 21.57 -6.23 2.11
N SER A 50 22.45 -5.81 1.18
CA SER A 50 22.55 -4.41 0.76
C SER A 50 21.33 -3.99 -0.06
N GLU A 51 20.91 -4.84 -1.00
CA GLU A 51 19.72 -4.63 -1.82
C GLU A 51 18.44 -4.63 -0.97
N GLN A 52 18.36 -5.52 0.03
CA GLN A 52 17.24 -5.57 0.97
C GLN A 52 17.13 -4.27 1.79
N ALA A 53 18.27 -3.76 2.27
CA ALA A 53 18.32 -2.50 3.00
C ALA A 53 17.92 -1.31 2.11
N GLN A 54 18.36 -1.31 0.85
CA GLN A 54 17.96 -0.29 -0.12
C GLN A 54 16.46 -0.34 -0.41
N LEU A 55 15.90 -1.52 -0.67
CA LEU A 55 14.46 -1.69 -0.91
C LEU A 55 13.64 -1.20 0.28
N THR A 56 14.03 -1.59 1.50
CA THR A 56 13.36 -1.14 2.73
C THR A 56 13.38 0.39 2.84
N ARG A 57 14.50 1.04 2.50
CA ARG A 57 14.61 2.51 2.52
C ARG A 57 13.75 3.19 1.46
N LEU A 58 13.65 2.63 0.26
CA LEU A 58 12.81 3.17 -0.82
C LEU A 58 11.32 3.12 -0.48
N LEU A 59 10.90 2.13 0.29
CA LEU A 59 9.51 1.93 0.70
C LEU A 59 9.13 2.70 1.98
N GLN A 60 10.10 3.31 2.65
CA GLN A 60 9.86 4.26 3.74
C GLN A 60 9.65 5.66 3.17
N TYR A 61 8.42 5.93 2.76
CA TYR A 61 8.02 7.23 2.24
C TYR A 61 6.71 7.72 2.86
N GLY A 62 6.56 9.05 2.91
CA GLY A 62 5.37 9.70 3.44
C GLY A 62 5.57 10.34 4.82
N PRO A 63 4.51 10.95 5.36
CA PRO A 63 4.58 11.63 6.66
C PRO A 63 4.87 10.63 7.78
N ALA A 64 5.70 11.04 8.73
CA ALA A 64 5.99 10.30 9.96
C ALA A 64 4.76 10.30 10.88
N LEU A 65 3.77 9.50 10.50
CA LEU A 65 2.59 9.24 11.32
C LEU A 65 2.96 8.19 12.37
N ASN A 66 2.34 8.30 13.54
CA ASN A 66 2.55 7.33 14.62
C ASN A 66 2.11 5.94 14.14
N SER A 67 3.06 5.01 14.18
CA SER A 67 2.76 3.61 13.91
C SER A 67 2.03 3.03 15.13
N HIS A 68 1.08 2.14 14.85
CA HIS A 68 0.34 1.41 15.87
C HIS A 68 0.47 -0.09 15.62
N THR A 69 0.49 -0.89 16.68
CA THR A 69 0.41 -2.35 16.56
C THR A 69 -0.95 -2.71 15.96
N PRO A 70 -1.02 -3.42 14.82
CA PRO A 70 -2.28 -3.81 14.20
C PRO A 70 -3.11 -4.68 15.16
N ALA A 71 -4.38 -4.33 15.32
CA ALA A 71 -5.34 -5.06 16.14
C ALA A 71 -6.71 -5.12 15.46
N GLY A 72 -7.47 -6.18 15.73
CA GLY A 72 -8.78 -6.39 15.14
C GLY A 72 -8.75 -7.12 13.80
N LYS A 73 -9.71 -6.79 12.91
CA LYS A 73 -9.90 -7.49 11.63
C LYS A 73 -9.07 -6.85 10.52
N LEU A 74 -8.22 -7.65 9.87
CA LEU A 74 -7.47 -7.22 8.69
C LEU A 74 -8.36 -7.22 7.44
N LEU A 75 -8.41 -6.09 6.75
CA LEU A 75 -8.97 -5.96 5.41
C LEU A 75 -7.89 -5.40 4.48
N LEU A 76 -7.39 -6.25 3.59
CA LEU A 76 -6.40 -5.87 2.59
C LEU A 76 -7.10 -5.39 1.31
N VAL A 77 -6.81 -4.15 0.91
CA VAL A 77 -7.36 -3.55 -0.31
C VAL A 77 -6.25 -3.45 -1.35
N THR A 78 -6.40 -4.17 -2.45
CA THR A 78 -5.45 -4.19 -3.58
C THR A 78 -6.17 -3.93 -4.90
N PRO A 79 -5.43 -3.55 -5.97
CA PRO A 79 -5.99 -3.54 -7.32
C PRO A 79 -6.58 -4.91 -7.69
N ARG A 80 -7.59 -4.91 -8.57
CA ARG A 80 -8.20 -6.14 -9.06
C ARG A 80 -7.13 -7.01 -9.74
N PRO A 81 -7.12 -8.35 -9.53
CA PRO A 81 -6.24 -9.24 -10.28
C PRO A 81 -6.31 -8.99 -11.78
N GLY A 82 -5.14 -8.91 -12.43
CA GLY A 82 -5.02 -8.57 -13.85
C GLY A 82 -4.96 -7.06 -14.15
N THR A 83 -5.02 -6.19 -13.14
CA THR A 83 -4.82 -4.74 -13.32
C THR A 83 -3.53 -4.26 -12.67
N ILE A 84 -2.73 -3.48 -13.40
CA ILE A 84 -1.53 -2.83 -12.88
C ILE A 84 -1.88 -1.40 -12.51
N SER A 85 -1.64 -0.99 -11.27
CA SER A 85 -1.98 0.35 -10.81
C SER A 85 -0.97 1.39 -11.33
N PRO A 86 -1.40 2.66 -11.58
CA PRO A 86 -0.51 3.78 -11.94
C PRO A 86 0.72 3.93 -11.01
N LEU A 87 0.54 3.62 -9.72
CA LEU A 87 1.59 3.73 -8.71
C LEU A 87 2.73 2.72 -8.96
N VAL A 88 2.40 1.51 -9.42
CA VAL A 88 3.39 0.47 -9.76
C VAL A 88 4.27 0.90 -10.93
N PHE A 89 3.72 1.58 -11.94
CA PHE A 89 4.51 2.07 -13.09
C PHE A 89 5.59 3.07 -12.68
N LYS A 90 5.27 3.96 -11.73
CA LYS A 90 6.21 4.97 -11.25
C LYS A 90 7.31 4.35 -10.39
N SER A 91 6.99 3.35 -9.57
CA SER A 91 7.94 2.67 -8.70
C SER A 91 8.87 1.72 -9.45
N ASN A 92 8.42 1.09 -10.54
CA ASN A 92 9.21 0.09 -11.27
C ASN A 92 10.03 0.69 -12.43
N GLY A 93 10.01 2.01 -12.62
CA GLY A 93 10.65 2.69 -13.76
C GLY A 93 10.07 2.30 -15.14
N TYR A 94 8.95 1.57 -15.16
CA TYR A 94 8.39 0.99 -16.38
C TYR A 94 7.57 2.06 -17.13
N ARG A 95 8.12 2.59 -18.23
CA ARG A 95 7.33 3.33 -19.23
C ARG A 95 6.65 2.31 -20.15
N PRO A 96 5.31 2.20 -20.15
CA PRO A 96 4.67 1.37 -21.16
C PRO A 96 4.90 2.02 -22.52
N GLN A 97 5.51 1.29 -23.45
CA GLN A 97 5.35 1.62 -24.86
C GLN A 97 3.88 1.36 -25.18
N LEU A 98 3.11 2.44 -25.31
CA LEU A 98 1.76 2.41 -25.88
C LEU A 98 1.89 1.72 -27.24
N ARG A 99 1.43 0.47 -27.35
CA ARG A 99 1.16 -0.09 -28.68
C ARG A 99 -0.03 0.68 -29.23
N PRO A 100 0.04 1.24 -30.44
CA PRO A 100 -1.12 1.88 -31.04
C PRO A 100 -2.22 0.83 -31.20
N ALA A 101 -3.42 1.17 -30.75
CA ALA A 101 -4.61 0.41 -31.04
C ALA A 101 -4.74 0.38 -32.57
N THR A 102 -4.55 -0.81 -33.15
CA THR A 102 -4.82 -1.04 -34.56
C THR A 102 -6.33 -1.10 -34.70
N GLY A 103 -6.89 -0.11 -35.41
CA GLY A 103 -8.27 -0.10 -35.88
C GLY A 103 -8.44 -0.89 -37.17
#